data_AF-G5E041-F1
#
_entry.id   AF-G5E041-F1
#
_cell.length_a   1.000
_cell.length_b   1.000
_cell.length_c   1.000
_cell.angle_alpha   90.00
_cell.angle_beta   90.00
_cell.angle_gamma   90.00
#
_symmetry.space_group_name_H-M   'P 1'
#
loop_
_entity.id
_entity.type
_entity.pdbx_description
1 polymer ?
#
loop_
_entity_poly.entity_id
_entity_poly.type
_entity_poly.pdbx_seq_one_letter_code
_entity_poly.pdbx_strand_id
1 'polypeptide(L)'
;IREWYCMQCREKHPHLEIKYRHKKSKIYEILPQRIQQWQQSPCVAEEQGKKLLERIRREQQQARTKLQEMERRFHELEALISKAKQQHIREDEETNEGDSEDTDLQIFCVSCGHPINPKVALRHMERCYAKYESQTSFGSMYPTRIEGATRLFCDVYNPQSKTYCKRLQVLCPEHSRPKVP
;
A
#
# COMPACT_ATOMS: atom_id res chain seq x y z
N ILE A 1 55.71 -38.48 -35.13
CA ILE A 1 56.88 -38.21 -36.00
C ILE A 1 56.37 -37.30 -37.11
N ARG A 2 56.82 -36.04 -37.20
CA ARG A 2 56.45 -35.13 -38.30
C ARG A 2 57.48 -35.36 -39.41
N GLU A 3 57.13 -36.15 -40.41
CA GLU A 3 57.97 -36.30 -41.60
C GLU A 3 57.88 -35.03 -42.43
N TRP A 4 59.02 -34.41 -42.70
CA TRP A 4 59.13 -33.24 -43.56
C TRP A 4 59.56 -33.72 -44.95
N TYR A 5 58.64 -33.72 -45.91
CA TYR A 5 58.95 -34.00 -47.30
C TYR A 5 59.65 -32.80 -47.95
N CYS A 6 60.69 -33.03 -48.75
CA CYS A 6 61.37 -31.97 -49.49
C CYS A 6 60.44 -31.35 -50.56
N MET A 7 60.74 -30.13 -51.00
CA MET A 7 59.91 -29.37 -51.95
C MET A 7 59.60 -30.14 -53.24
N GLN A 8 60.57 -30.89 -53.77
CA GLN A 8 60.42 -31.71 -54.97
C GLN A 8 59.49 -32.93 -54.78
N CYS A 9 59.46 -33.52 -53.57
CA CYS A 9 58.55 -34.62 -53.24
C CYS A 9 57.11 -34.13 -53.02
N ARG A 10 56.94 -32.87 -52.61
CA ARG A 10 55.63 -32.23 -52.43
C ARG A 10 54.92 -31.96 -53.75
N GLU A 11 55.67 -31.61 -54.78
CA GLU A 11 55.16 -31.36 -56.14
C GLU A 11 54.69 -32.63 -56.85
N LYS A 12 55.33 -33.78 -56.59
CA LYS A 12 54.98 -35.07 -57.20
C LYS A 12 53.75 -35.75 -56.59
N HIS A 13 53.36 -35.37 -55.37
CA HIS A 13 52.19 -35.96 -54.68
C HIS A 13 51.29 -34.87 -54.07
N PRO A 14 50.50 -34.16 -54.90
CA PRO A 14 49.65 -33.03 -54.47
C PRO A 14 48.57 -33.40 -53.44
N HIS A 15 48.22 -34.69 -53.34
CA HIS A 15 47.21 -35.21 -52.42
C HIS A 15 47.72 -35.41 -50.98
N LEU A 16 49.03 -35.30 -50.74
CA LEU A 16 49.64 -35.39 -49.40
C LEU A 16 49.69 -34.03 -48.67
N GLU A 17 48.98 -33.02 -49.19
CA GLU A 17 48.86 -31.72 -48.54
C GLU A 17 48.03 -31.81 -47.26
N ILE A 18 48.64 -31.49 -46.11
CA ILE A 18 47.93 -31.34 -44.84
C ILE A 18 47.02 -30.10 -44.93
N LYS A 19 45.75 -30.32 -45.29
CA LYS A 19 44.72 -29.26 -45.27
C LYS A 19 44.32 -28.93 -43.83
N TYR A 20 44.84 -27.83 -43.31
CA TYR A 20 44.42 -27.30 -42.01
C TYR A 20 43.02 -26.70 -42.12
N ARG A 21 41.99 -27.45 -41.69
CA ARG A 21 40.64 -26.89 -41.55
C ARG A 21 40.61 -25.97 -40.33
N HIS A 22 40.59 -24.66 -40.55
CA HIS A 22 40.63 -23.68 -39.46
C HIS A 22 39.42 -23.84 -38.52
N LYS A 23 39.65 -23.83 -37.19
CA LYS A 23 38.59 -23.95 -36.17
C LYS A 23 37.42 -22.98 -36.41
N LYS A 24 37.70 -21.78 -36.94
CA LYS A 24 36.70 -20.78 -37.30
C LYS A 24 35.72 -21.25 -38.39
N SER A 25 36.21 -21.89 -39.47
CA SER A 25 35.34 -22.42 -40.54
C SER A 25 34.37 -23.48 -40.01
N LYS A 26 34.83 -24.35 -39.11
CA LYS A 26 33.97 -25.35 -38.47
C LYS A 26 32.88 -24.72 -37.58
N ILE A 27 33.18 -23.61 -36.92
CA ILE A 27 32.21 -22.87 -36.11
C ILE A 27 31.13 -22.25 -37.00
N TYR A 28 31.51 -21.60 -38.11
CA TYR A 28 30.53 -20.97 -39.02
C TYR A 28 29.62 -21.97 -39.74
N GLU A 29 30.06 -23.21 -39.94
CA GLU A 29 29.21 -24.27 -40.51
C GLU A 29 28.23 -24.86 -39.48
N ILE A 30 28.68 -25.08 -38.23
CA ILE A 30 27.90 -25.80 -37.22
C ILE A 30 26.97 -24.88 -36.42
N LEU A 31 27.45 -23.69 -36.08
CA LEU A 31 26.76 -22.79 -35.16
C LEU A 31 25.37 -22.36 -35.68
N PRO A 32 25.17 -21.99 -36.97
CA PRO A 32 23.85 -21.62 -37.48
C PRO A 32 22.82 -22.75 -37.38
N GLN A 33 23.23 -23.99 -37.70
CA GLN A 33 22.36 -25.16 -37.61
C GLN A 33 21.97 -25.46 -36.15
N ARG A 34 22.91 -25.32 -35.21
CA ARG A 34 22.65 -25.50 -33.77
C ARG A 34 21.75 -24.40 -33.21
N ILE A 35 21.94 -23.15 -33.62
CA ILE A 35 21.06 -22.03 -33.25
C ILE A 35 19.65 -22.28 -33.77
N GLN A 36 19.51 -22.68 -35.04
CA GLN A 36 18.21 -22.98 -35.63
C GLN A 36 17.50 -24.13 -34.91
N GLN A 37 18.23 -25.18 -34.50
CA GLN A 37 17.69 -26.25 -33.67
C GLN A 37 17.25 -25.77 -32.28
N TRP A 38 18.03 -24.90 -31.62
CA TRP A 38 17.62 -24.31 -30.35
C TRP A 38 16.41 -23.40 -30.46
N GLN A 39 16.20 -22.75 -31.60
CA GLN A 39 15.03 -21.92 -31.85
C GLN A 39 13.76 -22.71 -32.20
N GLN A 40 13.87 -24.01 -32.52
CA GLN A 40 12.70 -24.84 -32.86
C GLN A 40 11.83 -25.20 -31.66
N SER A 41 12.39 -25.20 -30.45
CA SER A 41 11.66 -25.51 -29.22
C SER A 41 11.92 -24.46 -28.17
N PRO A 42 10.88 -23.76 -27.66
CA PRO A 42 11.06 -22.75 -26.63
C PRO A 42 11.67 -23.39 -25.39
N CYS A 43 12.66 -22.73 -24.80
CA CYS A 43 13.26 -23.24 -23.58
C CYS A 43 12.31 -23.07 -22.38
N VAL A 44 12.50 -23.87 -21.33
CA VAL A 44 11.67 -23.82 -20.11
C VAL A 44 11.63 -22.40 -19.52
N ALA A 45 12.74 -21.66 -19.60
CA ALA A 45 12.82 -20.28 -19.13
C ALA A 45 11.92 -19.32 -19.94
N GLU A 46 11.83 -19.49 -21.25
CA GLU A 46 10.93 -18.69 -22.10
C GLU A 46 9.46 -18.99 -21.79
N GLU A 47 9.12 -20.25 -21.57
CA GLU A 47 7.74 -20.65 -21.23
C GLU A 47 7.32 -20.11 -19.86
N GLN A 48 8.21 -20.19 -18.87
CA GLN A 48 8.01 -19.59 -17.55
C GLN A 48 7.90 -18.07 -17.64
N GLY A 49 8.74 -17.42 -18.45
CA GLY A 49 8.68 -15.98 -18.71
C GLY A 49 7.34 -15.55 -19.31
N LYS A 50 6.82 -16.30 -20.30
CA LYS A 50 5.50 -16.05 -20.90
C LYS A 50 4.38 -16.17 -19.85
N LYS A 51 4.38 -17.24 -19.05
CA LYS A 51 3.40 -17.45 -17.97
C LYS A 51 3.44 -16.32 -16.94
N LEU A 52 4.63 -15.85 -16.57
CA LEU A 52 4.80 -14.72 -15.65
C LEU A 52 4.26 -13.42 -16.26
N LEU A 53 4.55 -13.14 -17.52
CA LEU A 53 4.04 -11.95 -18.21
C LEU A 53 2.51 -11.97 -18.32
N GLU A 54 1.90 -13.12 -18.62
CA GLU A 54 0.45 -13.27 -18.62
C GLU A 54 -0.15 -13.01 -17.24
N ARG A 55 0.48 -13.52 -16.18
CA ARG A 55 0.05 -13.26 -14.80
C ARG A 55 0.13 -11.77 -14.47
N ILE A 56 1.26 -11.11 -14.74
CA ILE A 56 1.44 -9.68 -14.50
C ILE A 56 0.39 -8.85 -15.26
N ARG A 57 0.10 -9.20 -16.53
CA ARG A 57 -0.94 -8.53 -17.31
C ARG A 57 -2.33 -8.68 -16.69
N ARG A 58 -2.68 -9.87 -16.18
CA ARG A 58 -3.95 -10.10 -15.48
C ARG A 58 -4.04 -9.29 -14.19
N GLU A 59 -2.98 -9.29 -13.39
CA GLU A 59 -2.91 -8.52 -12.13
C GLU A 59 -3.04 -7.01 -12.41
N GLN A 60 -2.36 -6.50 -13.45
CA GLN A 60 -2.48 -5.10 -13.87
C GLN A 60 -3.91 -4.75 -14.28
N GLN A 61 -4.56 -5.63 -15.05
CA GLN A 61 -5.95 -5.40 -15.47
C GLN A 61 -6.91 -5.40 -14.27
N GLN A 62 -6.75 -6.35 -13.34
CA GLN A 62 -7.56 -6.39 -12.11
C GLN A 62 -7.37 -5.13 -11.26
N ALA A 63 -6.13 -4.66 -11.11
CA ALA A 63 -5.84 -3.43 -10.38
C ALA A 63 -6.52 -2.22 -11.04
N ARG A 64 -6.47 -2.11 -12.38
CA ARG A 64 -7.14 -1.04 -13.13
C ARG A 64 -8.66 -1.06 -12.93
N THR A 65 -9.30 -2.22 -13.06
CA THR A 65 -10.74 -2.35 -12.84
C THR A 65 -11.12 -1.95 -11.41
N LYS A 66 -10.34 -2.39 -10.42
CA LYS A 66 -10.58 -2.05 -9.01
C LYS A 66 -10.43 -0.54 -8.76
N LEU A 67 -9.44 0.11 -9.36
CA LEU A 67 -9.27 1.56 -9.26
C LEU A 67 -10.48 2.30 -9.83
N GLN A 68 -10.94 1.92 -11.03
CA GLN A 68 -12.15 2.53 -11.64
C GLN A 68 -13.39 2.36 -10.75
N GLU A 69 -13.56 1.19 -10.12
CA GLU A 69 -14.65 0.97 -9.18
C GLU A 69 -14.56 1.87 -7.95
N MET A 70 -13.36 2.02 -7.37
CA MET A 70 -13.14 2.90 -6.22
C MET A 70 -13.37 4.36 -6.57
N GLU A 71 -12.92 4.82 -7.74
CA GLU A 71 -13.19 6.16 -8.25
C GLU A 71 -14.69 6.40 -8.40
N ARG A 72 -15.44 5.45 -8.97
CA ARG A 72 -16.90 5.55 -9.08
C ARG A 72 -17.57 5.71 -7.71
N ARG A 73 -17.20 4.87 -6.74
CA ARG A 73 -17.74 4.94 -5.36
C ARG A 73 -17.39 6.26 -4.68
N PHE A 74 -16.19 6.77 -4.91
CA PHE A 74 -15.78 8.07 -4.38
C PHE A 74 -16.70 9.19 -4.88
N HIS A 75 -16.98 9.25 -6.20
CA HIS A 75 -17.89 10.24 -6.77
C HIS A 75 -19.32 10.10 -6.24
N GLU A 76 -19.80 8.87 -6.01
CA GLU A 76 -21.12 8.63 -5.40
C GLU A 76 -21.20 9.18 -3.97
N LEU A 77 -20.17 8.95 -3.16
CA LEU A 77 -20.10 9.46 -1.79
C LEU A 77 -19.99 10.99 -1.76
N GLU A 78 -19.16 11.59 -2.61
CA GLU A 78 -19.06 13.05 -2.73
C GLU A 78 -20.40 13.68 -3.16
N ALA A 79 -21.12 13.05 -4.08
CA ALA A 79 -22.45 13.50 -4.48
C ALA A 79 -23.46 13.44 -3.30
N LEU A 80 -23.41 12.38 -2.48
CA LEU A 80 -24.25 12.28 -1.28
C LEU A 80 -23.90 13.35 -0.25
N ILE A 81 -22.62 13.58 0.00
CA ILE A 81 -22.14 14.63 0.91
C ILE A 81 -22.59 16.01 0.42
N SER A 82 -22.44 16.29 -0.89
CA SER A 82 -22.87 17.55 -1.48
C SER A 82 -24.39 17.76 -1.33
N LYS A 83 -25.19 16.70 -1.51
CA LYS A 83 -26.65 16.77 -1.29
C LYS A 83 -26.98 17.04 0.16
N ALA A 84 -26.33 16.33 1.10
CA ALA A 84 -26.56 16.51 2.53
C ALA A 84 -26.22 17.93 2.99
N LYS A 85 -25.14 18.52 2.47
CA LYS A 85 -24.76 19.92 2.75
C LYS A 85 -25.76 20.95 2.24
N GLN A 86 -26.55 20.63 1.21
CA GLN A 86 -27.58 21.51 0.65
C GLN A 86 -28.92 21.37 1.37
N GLN A 87 -29.11 20.32 2.17
CA GLN A 87 -30.30 20.20 3.01
C GLN A 87 -30.25 21.27 4.09
N HIS A 88 -31.31 22.06 4.20
CA HIS A 88 -31.49 22.95 5.33
C HIS A 88 -31.72 22.09 6.57
N ILE A 89 -30.89 22.26 7.60
CA ILE A 89 -31.15 21.69 8.92
C ILE A 89 -32.47 22.31 9.36
N ARG A 90 -33.53 21.52 9.48
CA ARG A 90 -34.69 21.97 10.27
C ARG A 90 -34.13 22.21 11.65
N GLU A 91 -34.03 23.48 12.04
CA GLU A 91 -34.06 23.82 13.45
C GLU A 91 -35.37 23.22 13.93
N ASP A 92 -35.30 22.14 14.70
CA ASP A 92 -36.46 21.66 15.43
C ASP A 92 -37.02 22.91 16.10
N GLU A 93 -38.30 23.21 15.84
CA GLU A 93 -39.03 24.15 16.67
C GLU A 93 -38.75 23.67 18.10
N GLU A 94 -37.95 24.42 18.85
CA GLU A 94 -37.85 24.23 20.28
C GLU A 94 -39.30 24.25 20.72
N THR A 95 -39.84 23.07 21.04
CA THR A 95 -41.17 22.96 21.59
C THR A 95 -41.10 23.81 22.84
N ASN A 96 -41.64 25.03 22.73
CA ASN A 96 -41.99 25.89 23.83
C ASN A 96 -43.20 25.25 24.52
N GLU A 97 -43.05 24.00 24.92
CA GLU A 97 -43.94 23.31 25.82
C GLU A 97 -43.49 23.73 27.20
N GLY A 98 -44.19 24.75 27.68
CA GLY A 98 -43.86 25.47 28.89
C GLY A 98 -43.65 24.54 30.09
N ASP A 99 -42.73 24.95 30.95
CA ASP A 99 -42.75 24.77 32.40
C ASP A 99 -43.36 23.45 32.93
N SER A 100 -43.05 22.34 32.26
CA SER A 100 -43.46 21.02 32.67
C SER A 100 -42.23 20.34 33.25
N GLU A 101 -42.13 20.34 34.58
CA GLU A 101 -41.22 19.55 35.44
C GLU A 101 -40.20 18.64 34.72
N ASP A 102 -39.27 19.26 33.98
CA ASP A 102 -38.16 18.63 33.24
C ASP A 102 -36.97 18.32 34.18
N THR A 103 -37.25 18.28 35.48
CA THR A 103 -36.26 18.13 36.55
C THR A 103 -35.71 16.71 36.64
N ASP A 104 -36.40 15.74 36.04
CA ASP A 104 -36.09 14.30 36.13
C ASP A 104 -35.43 13.72 34.87
N LEU A 105 -35.38 14.47 33.76
CA LEU A 105 -34.61 14.04 32.58
C LEU A 105 -33.12 14.17 32.90
N GLN A 106 -32.48 13.04 33.14
CA GLN A 106 -31.06 12.92 33.44
C GLN A 106 -30.37 12.06 32.38
N ILE A 107 -29.31 12.58 31.78
CA ILE A 107 -28.42 11.83 30.90
C ILE A 107 -27.27 11.32 31.75
N PHE A 108 -26.68 10.16 31.45
CA PHE A 108 -25.50 9.69 32.16
C PHE A 108 -24.22 10.10 31.45
N CYS A 109 -23.26 10.67 32.18
CA CYS A 109 -21.95 10.97 31.63
C CYS A 109 -21.19 9.68 31.30
N VAL A 110 -20.79 9.48 30.05
CA VAL A 110 -20.01 8.30 29.63
C VAL A 110 -18.65 8.17 30.32
N SER A 111 -18.09 9.27 30.85
CA SER A 111 -16.77 9.28 31.50
C SER A 111 -16.82 8.99 32.99
N CYS A 112 -17.81 9.51 33.72
CA CYS A 112 -17.90 9.32 35.19
C CYS A 112 -19.13 8.56 35.67
N GLY A 113 -20.08 8.26 34.78
CA GLY A 113 -21.33 7.57 35.11
C GLY A 113 -22.32 8.39 35.93
N HIS A 114 -22.03 9.66 36.25
CA HIS A 114 -22.96 10.49 37.01
C HIS A 114 -24.14 10.96 36.15
N PRO A 115 -25.35 11.01 36.71
CA PRO A 115 -26.48 11.67 36.06
C PRO A 115 -26.22 13.17 35.93
N ILE A 116 -26.51 13.72 34.76
CA ILE A 116 -26.30 15.11 34.40
C ILE A 116 -27.55 15.67 33.72
N ASN A 117 -27.88 16.92 34.05
CA ASN A 117 -28.99 17.61 33.40
C ASN A 117 -28.66 17.86 31.91
N PRO A 118 -29.56 17.54 30.96
CA PRO A 118 -29.38 17.72 29.53
C PRO A 118 -28.87 19.10 29.13
N LYS A 119 -29.36 20.17 29.80
CA LYS A 119 -29.00 21.57 29.51
C LYS A 119 -27.51 21.87 29.73
N VAL A 120 -26.83 21.10 30.59
CA VAL A 120 -25.39 21.27 30.87
C VAL A 120 -24.55 20.05 30.48
N ALA A 121 -25.17 19.07 29.81
CA ALA A 121 -24.56 17.77 29.57
C ALA A 121 -23.26 17.86 28.77
N LEU A 122 -23.25 18.61 27.67
CA LEU A 122 -22.06 18.79 26.81
C LEU A 122 -20.89 19.39 27.60
N ARG A 123 -21.13 20.48 28.33
CA ARG A 123 -20.09 21.14 29.14
C ARG A 123 -19.54 20.23 30.23
N HIS A 124 -20.40 19.43 30.86
CA HIS A 124 -19.95 18.42 31.82
C HIS A 124 -19.09 17.36 31.13
N MET A 125 -19.57 16.77 30.03
CA MET A 125 -18.86 15.70 29.32
C MET A 125 -17.48 16.15 28.85
N GLU A 126 -17.36 17.35 28.28
CA GLU A 126 -16.06 17.92 27.87
C GLU A 126 -15.09 18.06 29.06
N ARG A 127 -15.55 18.66 30.17
CA ARG A 127 -14.71 18.85 31.37
C ARG A 127 -14.35 17.53 32.04
N CYS A 128 -15.32 16.60 32.11
CA CYS A 128 -15.13 15.30 32.72
C CYS A 128 -14.16 14.44 31.90
N TYR A 129 -14.29 14.47 30.58
CA TYR A 129 -13.35 13.81 29.66
C TYR A 129 -11.95 14.38 29.84
N ALA A 130 -11.77 15.70 29.78
CA ALA A 130 -10.46 16.33 29.97
C ALA A 130 -9.83 15.98 31.34
N LYS A 131 -10.63 15.94 32.41
CA LYS A 131 -10.18 15.52 33.73
C LYS A 131 -9.71 14.06 33.74
N TYR A 132 -10.50 13.14 33.19
CA TYR A 132 -10.15 11.71 33.14
C TYR A 132 -8.93 11.47 32.25
N GLU A 133 -8.88 12.18 31.13
CA GLU A 133 -7.77 12.16 30.20
C GLU A 133 -6.47 12.62 30.90
N SER A 134 -6.50 13.72 31.64
CA SER A 134 -5.31 14.20 32.37
C SER A 134 -4.72 13.21 33.39
N GLN A 135 -5.53 12.28 33.89
CA GLN A 135 -5.12 11.29 34.89
C GLN A 135 -4.57 10.00 34.28
N THR A 136 -4.74 9.81 32.97
CA THR A 136 -4.30 8.61 32.26
C THR A 136 -3.06 8.92 31.42
N SER A 137 -2.01 8.10 31.52
CA SER A 137 -0.86 8.21 30.64
C SER A 137 -1.16 7.54 29.30
N PHE A 138 -1.08 8.30 28.21
CA PHE A 138 -1.32 7.79 26.84
C PHE A 138 -0.03 7.39 26.14
N GLY A 139 0.96 6.88 26.88
CA GLY A 139 2.24 6.47 26.34
C GLY A 139 2.39 4.96 26.33
N SER A 140 2.94 4.38 25.25
CA SER A 140 3.42 2.99 25.25
C SER A 140 4.86 2.92 24.76
N MET A 141 5.62 1.94 25.22
CA MET A 141 6.98 1.68 24.74
C MET A 141 7.01 1.21 23.27
N TYR A 142 5.88 0.75 22.73
CA TYR A 142 5.80 0.17 21.38
C TYR A 142 4.86 0.97 20.47
N PRO A 143 5.19 1.15 19.18
CA PRO A 143 4.29 1.77 18.21
C PRO A 143 3.13 0.83 17.87
N THR A 144 1.98 1.38 17.46
CA THR A 144 0.82 0.57 17.07
C THR A 144 1.05 0.00 15.68
N ARG A 145 0.93 -1.32 15.53
CA ARG A 145 1.07 -2.03 14.26
C ARG A 145 -0.30 -2.52 13.82
N ILE A 146 -1.01 -1.69 13.06
CA ILE A 146 -2.25 -2.10 12.40
C ILE A 146 -1.96 -2.11 10.90
N GLU A 147 -1.94 -3.30 10.31
CA GLU A 147 -1.78 -3.45 8.86
C GLU A 147 -3.07 -3.06 8.14
N GLY A 148 -2.95 -2.27 7.06
CA GLY A 148 -4.06 -2.00 6.14
C GLY A 148 -5.07 -0.92 6.56
N ALA A 149 -4.89 -0.22 7.69
CA ALA A 149 -5.75 0.89 8.10
C ALA A 149 -4.95 2.19 8.29
N THR A 150 -5.57 3.33 7.98
CA THR A 150 -5.07 4.67 8.34
C THR A 150 -4.68 4.69 9.81
N ARG A 151 -3.55 5.33 10.14
CA ARG A 151 -2.91 5.34 11.47
C ARG A 151 -3.88 5.88 12.56
N LEU A 152 -4.67 5.00 13.18
CA LEU A 152 -5.73 5.39 14.13
C LEU A 152 -5.17 6.17 15.33
N PHE A 153 -3.96 5.85 15.75
CA PHE A 153 -3.28 6.47 16.87
C PHE A 153 -2.20 7.43 16.39
N CYS A 154 -1.95 8.49 17.17
CA CYS A 154 -0.92 9.48 16.91
C CYS A 154 0.46 8.83 16.70
N ASP A 155 0.87 7.97 17.63
CA ASP A 155 2.17 7.26 17.67
C ASP A 155 3.38 8.17 17.42
N VAL A 156 3.28 9.47 17.72
CA VAL A 156 4.44 10.36 17.76
C VAL A 156 5.31 9.93 18.95
N TYR A 157 6.60 9.72 18.68
CA TYR A 157 7.56 9.30 19.70
C TYR A 157 8.01 10.51 20.52
N ASN A 158 7.91 10.40 21.85
CA ASN A 158 8.47 11.36 22.78
C ASN A 158 9.85 10.87 23.29
N PRO A 159 10.96 11.53 22.93
CA PRO A 159 12.30 11.14 23.37
C PRO A 159 12.52 11.27 24.88
N GLN A 160 11.82 12.18 25.56
CA GLN A 160 11.98 12.42 26.99
C GLN A 160 11.38 11.28 27.82
N SER A 161 10.15 10.88 27.51
CA SER A 161 9.47 9.78 28.19
C SER A 161 9.76 8.41 27.59
N LYS A 162 10.47 8.34 26.45
CA LYS A 162 10.74 7.13 25.65
C LYS A 162 9.47 6.34 25.30
N THR A 163 8.37 7.04 25.02
CA THR A 163 7.06 6.44 24.72
C THR A 163 6.44 7.02 23.45
N TYR A 164 5.61 6.22 22.79
CA TYR A 164 4.78 6.60 21.66
C TYR A 164 3.39 7.04 22.14
N CYS A 165 2.88 8.14 21.59
CA CYS A 165 1.56 8.67 21.91
C CYS A 165 0.43 7.75 21.40
N LYS A 166 -0.45 7.29 22.29
CA LYS A 166 -1.61 6.42 22.00
C LYS A 166 -2.94 7.16 21.97
N ARG A 167 -2.92 8.49 21.88
CA ARG A 167 -4.12 9.27 21.61
C ARG A 167 -4.56 9.02 20.17
N LEU A 168 -5.87 9.10 19.92
CA LEU A 168 -6.40 9.03 18.56
C LEU A 168 -5.81 10.16 17.71
N GLN A 169 -5.41 9.86 16.48
CA GLN A 169 -4.67 10.80 15.62
C GLN A 169 -5.41 12.13 15.45
N VAL A 170 -6.74 12.08 15.27
CA VAL A 170 -7.57 13.27 15.05
C VAL A 170 -7.93 14.04 16.33
N LEU A 171 -7.77 13.43 17.50
CA LEU A 171 -8.13 14.04 18.79
C LEU A 171 -6.90 14.41 19.63
N CYS A 172 -5.68 14.10 19.19
CA CYS A 172 -4.47 14.36 19.97
C CYS A 172 -4.18 15.87 20.05
N PRO A 173 -4.43 16.57 21.17
CA PRO A 173 -4.33 18.04 21.23
C PRO A 173 -2.92 18.57 20.94
N GLU A 174 -1.91 17.74 21.21
CA GLU A 174 -0.50 18.03 20.97
C GLU A 174 -0.08 17.88 19.50
N HIS A 175 -0.68 16.93 18.77
CA HIS A 175 -0.13 16.45 17.50
C HIS A 175 -1.15 16.38 16.35
N SER A 176 -2.43 16.66 16.61
CA SER A 176 -3.49 16.68 15.60
C SER A 176 -3.68 18.03 14.92
N ARG A 177 -3.01 19.09 15.42
CA ARG A 177 -3.20 20.44 14.87
C ARG A 177 -2.82 20.46 13.38
N PRO A 178 -3.75 20.81 12.48
CA PRO A 178 -3.37 21.13 11.11
C PRO A 178 -2.45 22.34 11.18
N LYS A 179 -1.28 22.24 10.54
CA LYS A 179 -0.49 23.44 10.24
C LYS A 179 -1.36 24.29 9.32
N VAL A 180 -1.97 25.34 9.86
CA VAL A 180 -2.67 26.35 9.06
C VAL A 180 -1.60 27.01 8.19
N PRO A 181 -1.79 27.09 6.86
CA PRO A 181 -0.86 27.77 5.96
C PRO A 181 -0.73 29.26 6.27
#